data_AF-A0A4Q2Z8D3-F1
#
_entry.id   AF-A0A4Q2Z8D3-F1
#
_cell.length_a   1.000
_cell.length_b   1.000
_cell.length_c   1.000
_cell.angle_alpha   90.00
_cell.angle_beta   90.00
_cell.angle_gamma   90.00
#
_symmetry.space_group_name_H-M   'P 1'
#
loop_
_entity.id
_entity.type
_entity.pdbx_description
1 polymer ?
#
loop_
_entity_poly.entity_id
_entity_poly.type
_entity_poly.pdbx_seq_one_letter_code
_entity_poly.pdbx_strand_id
1 'polypeptide(L)'
;MKRGPVIILCLAGLFAGVLTGRMLPQAASEQTAITKAPPNATSPSDRHGGTTKPTKEQKHDLSTLLKNWNNSSDFSRNPLVERELERMSAPALRELIGEMMFIFGSGTNSPDTFAAREIIVMASRELYRRDGESALEWAITAPGDRALILSWMLNGAAIDSPDLAKRWIDRMRDAEGFHEGWWQSTVYFAIAGATSRGADELIRLNESYGSLIPDRCLSPASFPPGFEYEKLFKALGTKEPLNDMMQYWSATDRDAAWTALKETINTEGKGISYMGNLLAGAAAVQGGENAAKWLIPKLEELPEGQRSDAIQSLTSG
;
A
#
# COMPACT_ATOMS: atom_id res chain seq x y z
N MET A 1 29.02 -29.86 28.67
CA MET A 1 28.40 -28.53 28.41
C MET A 1 28.13 -28.41 26.91
N LYS A 2 26.87 -28.56 26.47
CA LYS A 2 26.49 -28.50 25.05
C LYS A 2 26.11 -27.05 24.67
N ARG A 3 27.06 -26.30 24.10
CA ARG A 3 26.83 -24.94 23.55
C ARG A 3 26.34 -25.01 22.09
N GLY A 4 25.31 -25.80 21.83
CA GLY A 4 24.80 -26.07 20.47
C GLY A 4 23.81 -25.04 19.90
N PRO A 5 22.78 -24.59 20.65
CA PRO A 5 21.71 -23.78 20.04
C PRO A 5 22.00 -22.28 19.98
N VAL A 6 22.88 -21.75 20.84
CA VAL A 6 23.16 -20.30 20.92
C VAL A 6 23.91 -19.77 19.70
N ILE A 7 24.81 -20.57 19.12
CA ILE A 7 25.64 -20.15 17.98
C ILE A 7 24.80 -20.07 16.69
N ILE A 8 23.80 -20.93 16.53
CA ILE A 8 22.93 -20.97 15.35
C ILE A 8 21.96 -19.77 15.37
N LEU A 9 21.38 -19.44 16.53
CA LEU A 9 20.53 -18.25 16.70
C LEU A 9 21.29 -16.94 16.44
N CYS A 10 22.55 -16.84 16.87
CA CYS A 10 23.39 -15.66 16.60
C CYS A 10 23.71 -15.49 15.11
N LEU A 11 23.90 -16.59 14.36
CA LEU A 11 24.17 -16.54 12.92
C LEU A 11 22.92 -16.18 12.12
N ALA A 12 21.75 -16.71 12.46
CA ALA A 12 20.48 -16.33 11.83
C ALA A 12 20.14 -14.84 12.07
N GLY A 13 20.36 -14.34 13.29
CA GLY A 13 20.16 -12.93 13.63
C GLY A 13 21.13 -11.97 12.92
N LEU A 14 22.35 -12.41 12.62
CA LEU A 14 23.35 -11.63 11.86
C LEU A 14 22.98 -11.52 10.38
N PHE A 15 22.47 -12.58 9.75
CA PHE A 15 22.03 -12.53 8.35
C PHE A 15 20.72 -11.74 8.16
N ALA A 16 19.76 -11.86 9.09
CA ALA A 16 18.53 -11.07 9.05
C ALA A 16 18.79 -9.56 9.26
N GLY A 17 19.70 -9.20 10.16
CA GLY A 17 20.05 -7.80 10.45
C GLY A 17 20.79 -7.08 9.33
N VAL A 18 21.67 -7.78 8.59
CA VAL A 18 22.43 -7.18 7.48
C VAL A 18 21.56 -6.92 6.24
N LEU A 19 20.52 -7.73 6.02
CA LEU A 19 19.58 -7.55 4.90
C LEU A 19 18.50 -6.50 5.17
N THR A 20 18.03 -6.37 6.42
CA THR A 20 16.97 -5.40 6.79
C THR A 20 17.50 -3.99 7.06
N GLY A 21 18.74 -3.84 7.54
CA GLY A 21 19.37 -2.53 7.79
C GLY A 21 19.58 -1.67 6.53
N ARG A 22 19.41 -2.23 5.33
CA ARG A 22 19.46 -1.49 4.05
C ARG A 22 18.09 -1.01 3.54
N MET A 23 16.99 -1.38 4.19
CA MET A 23 15.63 -1.02 3.75
C MET A 23 14.84 -0.16 4.73
N LEU A 24 15.39 0.16 5.89
CA LEU A 24 14.81 1.14 6.81
C LEU A 24 15.34 2.53 6.48
N PRO A 25 14.49 3.50 6.09
CA PRO A 25 14.89 4.90 6.06
C PRO A 25 15.34 5.30 7.45
N GLN A 26 16.56 5.82 7.54
CA GLN A 26 17.10 6.45 8.73
C GLN A 26 16.13 7.56 9.12
N ALA A 27 15.34 7.36 10.17
CA ALA A 27 14.42 8.37 10.70
C ALA A 27 15.25 9.49 11.33
N ALA A 28 15.74 10.40 10.48
CA ALA A 28 16.26 11.70 10.87
C ALA A 28 15.10 12.70 10.86
N SER A 29 15.02 13.45 11.94
CA SER A 29 13.99 14.44 12.27
C SER A 29 13.68 15.39 11.13
N GLU A 30 12.41 15.44 10.71
CA GLU A 30 11.80 16.64 10.16
C GLU A 30 10.29 16.62 10.49
N GLN A 31 9.90 17.51 11.40
CA GLN A 31 8.51 17.86 11.64
C GLN A 31 7.97 18.58 10.41
N THR A 32 7.49 17.83 9.42
CA THR A 32 6.66 18.41 8.36
C THR A 32 5.22 18.28 8.82
N ALA A 33 4.64 19.42 9.23
CA ALA A 33 3.25 19.52 9.63
C ALA A 33 2.34 18.99 8.51
N ILE A 34 1.74 17.82 8.73
CA ILE A 34 0.66 17.31 7.89
C ILE A 34 -0.58 18.15 8.21
N THR A 35 -0.91 19.06 7.30
CA THR A 35 -2.20 19.73 7.28
C THR A 35 -3.29 18.67 7.21
N LYS A 36 -4.00 18.46 8.32
CA LYS A 36 -5.22 17.64 8.38
C LYS A 36 -6.19 18.15 7.30
N ALA A 37 -6.42 17.35 6.26
CA ALA A 37 -7.59 17.52 5.41
C ALA A 37 -8.83 17.28 6.30
N PRO A 38 -9.84 18.18 6.28
CA PRO A 38 -11.02 18.01 7.11
C PRO A 38 -11.85 16.81 6.62
N PRO A 39 -12.49 16.06 7.53
CA PRO A 39 -13.39 15.00 7.15
C PRO A 39 -14.71 15.63 6.69
N ASN A 40 -15.21 15.20 5.54
CA ASN A 40 -16.62 15.05 5.16
C ASN A 40 -16.81 15.26 3.65
N ALA A 41 -16.94 14.14 2.94
CA ALA A 41 -17.73 14.12 1.71
C ALA A 41 -19.19 14.39 2.11
N THR A 42 -19.61 15.64 1.97
CA THR A 42 -21.02 16.03 2.01
C THR A 42 -21.42 16.45 0.60
N SER A 43 -22.49 15.84 0.10
CA SER A 43 -23.21 16.21 -1.13
C SER A 43 -23.57 17.72 -1.20
N PRO A 44 -23.94 18.22 -2.38
CA PRO A 44 -23.39 19.45 -2.97
C PRO A 44 -23.95 20.72 -2.33
N SER A 45 -23.05 21.65 -1.98
CA SER A 45 -23.44 23.03 -1.72
C SER A 45 -23.24 23.84 -2.99
N ASP A 46 -24.35 24.42 -3.46
CA ASP A 46 -24.41 25.50 -4.42
C ASP A 46 -23.30 26.54 -4.19
N ARG A 47 -22.38 26.64 -5.15
CA ARG A 47 -21.57 27.85 -5.35
C ARG A 47 -22.09 28.56 -6.60
N HIS A 48 -23.05 29.44 -6.38
CA HIS A 48 -23.41 30.48 -7.33
C HIS A 48 -22.25 31.46 -7.54
N GLY A 49 -22.01 31.82 -8.80
CA GLY A 49 -21.63 33.20 -9.15
C GLY A 49 -20.16 33.50 -9.35
N GLY A 50 -19.51 32.83 -10.32
CA GLY A 50 -18.25 33.27 -10.89
C GLY A 50 -18.20 32.98 -12.38
N THR A 51 -18.95 33.76 -13.18
CA THR A 51 -18.86 33.73 -14.65
C THR A 51 -17.52 34.28 -15.12
N THR A 52 -16.48 33.47 -15.01
CA THR A 52 -15.29 33.56 -15.86
C THR A 52 -15.61 32.90 -17.19
N LYS A 53 -15.61 33.70 -18.25
CA LYS A 53 -15.77 33.24 -19.64
C LYS A 53 -14.82 32.05 -19.91
N PRO A 54 -15.23 31.05 -20.70
CA PRO A 54 -14.36 29.96 -21.08
C PRO A 54 -13.21 30.53 -21.90
N THR A 55 -12.04 30.66 -21.29
CA THR A 55 -10.78 30.81 -22.01
C THR A 55 -10.63 29.58 -22.89
N LYS A 56 -10.62 29.83 -24.21
CA LYS A 56 -10.21 28.96 -25.33
C LYS A 56 -9.73 27.58 -24.86
N GLU A 57 -10.50 26.53 -25.18
CA GLU A 57 -10.14 25.13 -24.90
C GLU A 57 -8.65 24.92 -25.22
N GLN A 58 -7.88 24.71 -24.16
CA GLN A 58 -6.45 24.51 -24.25
C GLN A 58 -6.25 23.10 -24.80
N LYS A 59 -6.11 22.99 -26.12
CA LYS A 59 -5.72 21.74 -26.76
C LYS A 59 -4.39 21.30 -26.15
N HIS A 60 -4.34 20.11 -25.56
CA HIS A 60 -3.14 19.60 -24.93
C HIS A 60 -2.06 19.35 -25.98
N ASP A 61 -0.82 19.73 -25.66
CA ASP A 61 0.35 19.42 -26.49
C ASP A 61 1.04 18.17 -25.93
N LEU A 62 0.73 17.03 -26.55
CA LEU A 62 1.28 15.72 -26.24
C LEU A 62 2.82 15.74 -26.20
N SER A 63 3.45 16.45 -27.13
CA SER A 63 4.90 16.52 -27.23
C SER A 63 5.52 17.27 -26.06
N THR A 64 4.84 18.33 -25.59
CA THR A 64 5.27 19.09 -24.41
C THR A 64 5.12 18.26 -23.13
N LEU A 65 4.04 17.48 -22.98
CA LEU A 65 3.86 16.60 -21.81
C LEU A 65 4.93 15.52 -21.74
N LEU A 66 5.20 14.82 -22.84
CA LEU A 66 6.24 13.79 -22.91
C LEU A 66 7.63 14.38 -22.67
N LYS A 67 7.94 15.54 -23.26
CA LYS A 67 9.20 16.25 -23.03
C LYS A 67 9.34 16.68 -21.57
N ASN A 68 8.30 17.24 -20.96
CA ASN A 68 8.32 17.65 -19.57
C ASN A 68 8.50 16.47 -18.63
N TRP A 69 7.88 15.32 -18.94
CA TRP A 69 8.07 14.08 -18.21
C TRP A 69 9.51 13.59 -18.27
N ASN A 70 10.04 13.42 -19.48
CA ASN A 70 11.38 12.86 -19.71
C ASN A 70 12.52 13.75 -19.18
N ASN A 71 12.27 15.05 -18.97
CA ASN A 71 13.24 15.98 -18.39
C ASN A 71 13.17 16.05 -16.86
N SER A 72 12.24 15.34 -16.21
CA SER A 72 12.15 15.29 -14.75
C SER A 72 13.19 14.35 -14.17
N SER A 73 13.80 14.75 -13.05
CA SER A 73 14.64 13.87 -12.23
C SER A 73 13.82 12.93 -11.34
N ASP A 74 12.55 13.27 -11.11
CA ASP A 74 11.60 12.45 -10.35
C ASP A 74 10.61 11.79 -11.31
N PHE A 75 10.74 10.47 -11.47
CA PHE A 75 9.89 9.64 -12.32
C PHE A 75 8.59 9.19 -11.63
N SER A 76 8.34 9.62 -10.40
CA SER A 76 7.16 9.27 -9.62
C SER A 76 6.19 10.43 -9.44
N ARG A 77 6.69 11.68 -9.52
CA ARG A 77 5.90 12.91 -9.50
C ARG A 77 6.52 13.97 -10.40
N ASN A 78 5.69 14.56 -11.27
CA ASN A 78 6.12 15.68 -12.10
C ASN A 78 5.14 16.86 -11.94
N PRO A 79 5.48 17.86 -11.09
CA PRO A 79 4.60 18.98 -10.79
C PRO A 79 4.21 19.83 -12.01
N LEU A 80 5.04 19.84 -13.07
CA LEU A 80 4.71 20.56 -14.30
C LEU A 80 3.62 19.82 -15.07
N VAL A 81 3.75 18.50 -15.19
CA VAL A 81 2.74 17.67 -15.86
C VAL A 81 1.43 17.68 -15.06
N GLU A 82 1.49 17.50 -13.74
CA GLU A 82 0.31 17.58 -12.86
C GLU A 82 -0.46 18.89 -13.05
N ARG A 83 0.24 20.04 -13.04
CA ARG A 83 -0.38 21.35 -13.21
C ARG A 83 -1.02 21.55 -14.58
N GLU A 84 -0.44 20.97 -15.64
CA GLU A 84 -1.06 21.01 -16.97
C GLU A 84 -2.33 20.15 -17.02
N LEU A 85 -2.32 18.96 -16.42
CA LEU A 85 -3.50 18.10 -16.31
C LEU A 85 -4.63 18.79 -15.51
N GLU A 86 -4.28 19.47 -14.41
CA GLU A 86 -5.22 20.27 -13.59
C GLU A 86 -5.91 21.42 -14.37
N ARG A 87 -5.33 21.87 -15.49
CA ARG A 87 -5.90 22.94 -16.32
C ARG A 87 -6.75 22.43 -17.49
N MET A 88 -6.53 21.19 -17.92
CA MET A 88 -7.30 20.58 -19.02
C MET A 88 -8.76 20.42 -18.65
N SER A 89 -9.69 20.46 -19.61
CA SER A 89 -11.10 20.12 -19.36
C SER A 89 -11.28 18.59 -19.23
N ALA A 90 -12.41 18.13 -18.66
CA ALA A 90 -12.69 16.69 -18.61
C ALA A 90 -12.72 16.02 -20.00
N PRO A 91 -13.33 16.63 -21.05
CA PRO A 91 -13.21 16.12 -22.42
C PRO A 91 -11.75 16.02 -22.90
N ALA A 92 -10.92 17.03 -22.64
CA ALA A 92 -9.51 17.01 -23.03
C ALA A 92 -8.71 15.92 -22.29
N LEU A 93 -9.00 15.68 -21.01
CA LEU A 93 -8.40 14.57 -20.26
C LEU A 93 -8.78 13.20 -20.85
N ARG A 94 -10.04 13.02 -21.25
CA ARG A 94 -10.51 11.78 -21.91
C ARG A 94 -9.81 11.55 -23.25
N GLU A 95 -9.65 12.60 -24.06
CA GLU A 95 -8.91 12.56 -25.32
C GLU A 95 -7.44 12.21 -25.09
N LEU A 96 -6.78 12.89 -24.15
CA LEU A 96 -5.39 12.62 -23.76
C LEU A 96 -5.16 11.17 -23.31
N ILE A 97 -6.06 10.63 -22.48
CA ILE A 97 -5.99 9.23 -22.04
C ILE A 97 -6.05 8.30 -23.26
N GLY A 98 -6.95 8.54 -24.21
CA GLY A 98 -7.06 7.77 -25.45
C GLY A 98 -5.79 7.83 -26.31
N GLU A 99 -5.21 9.02 -26.49
CA GLU A 99 -3.97 9.20 -27.25
C GLU A 99 -2.77 8.50 -26.59
N MET A 100 -2.64 8.63 -25.27
CA MET A 100 -1.54 7.98 -24.54
C MET A 100 -1.70 6.45 -24.50
N MET A 101 -2.92 5.94 -24.46
CA MET A 101 -3.17 4.50 -24.57
C MET A 101 -2.68 3.90 -25.89
N PHE A 102 -2.76 4.67 -26.98
CA PHE A 102 -2.19 4.26 -28.27
C PHE A 102 -0.65 4.17 -28.22
N ILE A 103 0.01 5.14 -27.58
CA ILE A 103 1.47 5.13 -27.38
C ILE A 103 1.88 3.95 -26.49
N PHE A 104 1.20 3.77 -25.36
CA PHE A 104 1.45 2.69 -24.42
C PHE A 104 1.27 1.30 -25.06
N GLY A 105 0.20 1.13 -25.85
CA GLY A 105 -0.11 -0.11 -26.57
C GLY A 105 0.85 -0.47 -27.70
N SER A 106 1.76 0.43 -28.09
CA SER A 106 2.76 0.16 -29.15
C SER A 106 3.79 -0.92 -28.78
N GLY A 107 3.91 -1.28 -27.49
CA GLY A 107 4.76 -2.37 -27.01
C GLY A 107 6.27 -2.11 -27.12
N THR A 108 6.68 -0.87 -27.43
CA THR A 108 8.10 -0.49 -27.45
C THR A 108 8.58 -0.21 -26.02
N ASN A 109 9.71 -0.78 -25.61
CA ASN A 109 10.36 -0.42 -24.34
C ASN A 109 11.11 0.92 -24.49
N SER A 110 10.36 1.98 -24.78
CA SER A 110 10.87 3.33 -24.97
C SER A 110 10.60 4.19 -23.73
N PRO A 111 11.39 5.25 -23.49
CA PRO A 111 11.10 6.26 -22.45
C PRO A 111 9.68 6.84 -22.59
N ASP A 112 9.21 7.00 -23.83
CA ASP A 112 7.88 7.55 -24.11
C ASP A 112 6.75 6.60 -23.69
N THR A 113 6.95 5.28 -23.78
CA THR A 113 5.97 4.29 -23.27
C THR A 113 5.83 4.38 -21.76
N PHE A 114 6.94 4.58 -21.04
CA PHE A 114 6.92 4.80 -19.59
C PHE A 114 6.25 6.14 -19.25
N ALA A 115 6.62 7.22 -19.93
CA ALA A 115 6.00 8.53 -19.77
C ALA A 115 4.48 8.50 -20.02
N ALA A 116 4.05 7.82 -21.09
CA ALA A 116 2.65 7.65 -21.42
C ALA A 116 1.88 6.95 -20.29
N ARG A 117 2.42 5.85 -19.74
CA ARG A 117 1.82 5.15 -18.60
C ARG A 117 1.56 6.09 -17.42
N GLU A 118 2.58 6.84 -17.00
CA GLU A 118 2.48 7.71 -15.83
C GLU A 118 1.54 8.90 -16.08
N ILE A 119 1.54 9.46 -17.29
CA ILE A 119 0.60 10.50 -17.70
C ILE A 119 -0.84 9.98 -17.67
N ILE A 120 -1.10 8.75 -18.15
CA ILE A 120 -2.45 8.17 -18.09
C ILE A 120 -2.89 7.99 -16.63
N VAL A 121 -2.00 7.51 -15.75
CA VAL A 121 -2.30 7.34 -14.32
C VAL A 121 -2.70 8.68 -13.70
N MET A 122 -1.93 9.74 -13.94
CA MET A 122 -2.23 11.09 -13.41
C MET A 122 -3.52 11.67 -14.02
N ALA A 123 -3.71 11.56 -15.33
CA ALA A 123 -4.90 12.06 -16.01
C ALA A 123 -6.17 11.32 -15.57
N SER A 124 -6.08 10.00 -15.35
CA SER A 124 -7.19 9.17 -14.86
C SER A 124 -7.60 9.57 -13.44
N ARG A 125 -6.62 9.79 -12.56
CA ARG A 125 -6.87 10.29 -11.19
C ARG A 125 -7.51 11.68 -11.20
N GLU A 126 -6.99 12.59 -12.02
CA GLU A 126 -7.51 13.94 -12.13
C GLU A 126 -8.94 13.97 -12.70
N LEU A 127 -9.22 13.14 -13.70
CA LEU A 127 -10.56 12.99 -14.26
C LEU A 127 -11.55 12.45 -13.23
N TYR A 128 -11.16 11.41 -12.48
CA TYR A 128 -11.99 10.89 -11.38
C TYR A 128 -12.21 11.94 -10.28
N ARG A 129 -11.18 12.71 -9.91
CA ARG A 129 -11.30 13.78 -8.91
C ARG A 129 -12.37 14.82 -9.27
N ARG A 130 -12.61 15.06 -10.56
CA ARG A 130 -13.56 16.06 -11.05
C ARG A 130 -14.96 15.51 -11.28
N ASP A 131 -15.04 14.37 -11.96
CA ASP A 131 -16.31 13.83 -12.47
C ASP A 131 -16.83 12.68 -11.59
N GLY A 132 -16.04 12.21 -10.62
CA GLY A 132 -16.40 11.12 -9.71
C GLY A 132 -16.80 9.86 -10.44
N GLU A 133 -17.94 9.28 -10.04
CA GLU A 133 -18.47 8.05 -10.65
C GLU A 133 -18.77 8.19 -12.16
N SER A 134 -19.03 9.39 -12.67
CA SER A 134 -19.24 9.59 -14.11
C SER A 134 -17.98 9.31 -14.94
N ALA A 135 -16.78 9.50 -14.35
CA ALA A 135 -15.53 9.10 -14.99
C ALA A 135 -15.40 7.58 -15.09
N LEU A 136 -15.85 6.85 -14.05
CA LEU A 136 -15.82 5.39 -14.01
C LEU A 136 -16.79 4.79 -15.03
N GLU A 137 -17.99 5.35 -15.19
CA GLU A 137 -18.94 4.96 -16.23
C GLU A 137 -18.41 5.26 -17.64
N TRP A 138 -17.67 6.36 -17.82
CA TRP A 138 -16.98 6.60 -19.08
C TRP A 138 -15.90 5.55 -19.36
N ALA A 139 -15.07 5.21 -18.36
CA ALA A 139 -13.95 4.28 -18.52
C ALA A 139 -14.37 2.91 -19.08
N ILE A 140 -15.54 2.40 -18.70
CA ILE A 140 -16.05 1.11 -19.20
C ILE A 140 -16.49 1.15 -20.68
N THR A 141 -16.67 2.36 -21.23
CA THR A 141 -17.00 2.60 -22.65
C THR A 141 -15.83 3.18 -23.45
N ALA A 142 -14.70 3.44 -22.81
CA ALA A 142 -13.55 4.08 -23.44
C ALA A 142 -12.93 3.18 -24.53
N PRO A 143 -12.39 3.76 -25.61
CA PRO A 143 -11.62 3.01 -26.60
C PRO A 143 -10.31 2.50 -25.98
N GLY A 144 -9.87 1.30 -26.39
CA GLY A 144 -8.64 0.67 -25.90
C GLY A 144 -8.87 -0.29 -24.73
N ASP A 145 -7.86 -0.45 -23.88
CA ASP A 145 -7.93 -1.33 -22.71
C ASP A 145 -8.74 -0.68 -21.58
N ARG A 146 -10.06 -0.84 -21.66
CA ARG A 146 -11.02 -0.33 -20.67
C ARG A 146 -10.77 -0.85 -19.25
N ALA A 147 -10.26 -2.08 -19.10
CA ALA A 147 -9.98 -2.65 -17.79
C ALA A 147 -8.80 -1.93 -17.12
N LEU A 148 -7.76 -1.62 -17.91
CA LEU A 148 -6.61 -0.86 -17.43
C LEU A 148 -6.97 0.58 -17.07
N ILE A 149 -7.73 1.28 -17.92
CA ILE A 149 -8.18 2.66 -17.65
C ILE A 149 -9.03 2.70 -16.37
N LEU A 150 -10.00 1.78 -16.23
CA LEU A 150 -10.81 1.68 -15.03
C LEU A 150 -9.94 1.41 -13.79
N SER A 151 -8.99 0.47 -13.88
CA SER A 151 -8.07 0.14 -12.79
C SER A 151 -7.31 1.39 -12.30
N TRP A 152 -6.78 2.22 -13.21
CA TRP A 152 -6.06 3.43 -12.81
C TRP A 152 -6.94 4.49 -12.14
N MET A 153 -8.19 4.65 -12.56
CA MET A 153 -9.14 5.52 -11.86
C MET A 153 -9.49 4.98 -10.47
N LEU A 154 -9.79 3.68 -10.41
CA LEU A 154 -10.11 3.02 -9.15
C LEU A 154 -8.94 3.02 -8.17
N ASN A 155 -7.70 3.00 -8.63
CA ASN A 155 -6.52 3.12 -7.76
C ASN A 155 -6.50 4.47 -7.02
N GLY A 156 -6.93 5.56 -7.67
CA GLY A 156 -7.12 6.85 -6.99
C GLY A 156 -8.27 6.79 -6.00
N ALA A 157 -9.43 6.28 -6.45
CA ALA A 157 -10.62 6.15 -5.62
C ALA A 157 -10.42 5.26 -4.39
N ALA A 158 -9.64 4.18 -4.52
CA ALA A 158 -9.47 3.16 -3.48
C ALA A 158 -8.73 3.70 -2.25
N ILE A 159 -7.83 4.65 -2.44
CA ILE A 159 -7.14 5.31 -1.31
C ILE A 159 -8.17 6.00 -0.42
N ASP A 160 -9.07 6.80 -0.99
CA ASP A 160 -9.99 7.66 -0.23
C ASP A 160 -11.36 7.02 0.04
N SER A 161 -11.80 6.11 -0.82
CA SER A 161 -13.14 5.52 -0.86
C SER A 161 -13.08 4.03 -1.25
N PRO A 162 -12.52 3.16 -0.39
CA PRO A 162 -12.40 1.74 -0.68
C PRO A 162 -13.76 1.07 -0.93
N ASP A 163 -14.83 1.50 -0.27
CA ASP A 163 -16.17 0.92 -0.49
C ASP A 163 -16.69 1.19 -1.91
N LEU A 164 -16.39 2.36 -2.48
CA LEU A 164 -16.73 2.65 -3.87
C LEU A 164 -15.92 1.76 -4.81
N ALA A 165 -14.60 1.68 -4.58
CA ALA A 165 -13.73 0.85 -5.41
C ALA A 165 -14.19 -0.61 -5.39
N LYS A 166 -14.55 -1.15 -4.22
CA LYS A 166 -15.09 -2.49 -4.08
C LYS A 166 -16.37 -2.69 -4.88
N ARG A 167 -17.34 -1.78 -4.79
CA ARG A 167 -18.60 -1.88 -5.58
C ARG A 167 -18.32 -1.98 -7.08
N TRP A 168 -17.36 -1.22 -7.57
CA TRP A 168 -16.95 -1.25 -8.97
C TRP A 168 -16.21 -2.53 -9.34
N ILE A 169 -15.33 -3.03 -8.47
CA ILE A 169 -14.67 -4.33 -8.64
C ILE A 169 -15.73 -5.44 -8.74
N ASP A 170 -16.66 -5.50 -7.79
CA ASP A 170 -17.72 -6.52 -7.75
C ASP A 170 -18.62 -6.44 -9.00
N ARG A 171 -18.97 -5.23 -9.45
CA ARG A 171 -19.78 -5.01 -10.65
C ARG A 171 -19.09 -5.49 -11.93
N MET A 172 -17.78 -5.27 -12.05
CA MET A 172 -17.05 -5.49 -13.29
C MET A 172 -16.25 -6.80 -13.32
N ARG A 173 -16.17 -7.53 -12.20
CA ARG A 173 -15.37 -8.76 -12.08
C ARG A 173 -15.72 -9.80 -13.15
N ASP A 174 -17.01 -9.97 -13.41
CA ASP A 174 -17.53 -10.99 -14.32
C ASP A 174 -18.03 -10.38 -15.66
N ALA A 175 -17.73 -9.09 -15.89
CA ALA A 175 -18.13 -8.39 -17.10
C ALA A 175 -17.21 -8.72 -18.29
N GLU A 176 -17.77 -8.76 -19.49
CA GLU A 176 -17.01 -9.01 -20.72
C GLU A 176 -15.85 -7.99 -20.86
N GLY A 177 -14.68 -8.44 -21.28
CA GLY A 177 -13.48 -7.60 -21.47
C GLY A 177 -12.76 -7.21 -20.18
N PHE A 178 -13.13 -7.79 -19.04
CA PHE A 178 -12.37 -7.71 -17.79
C PHE A 178 -11.78 -9.08 -17.49
N HIS A 179 -10.45 -9.15 -17.35
CA HIS A 179 -9.72 -10.40 -17.13
C HIS A 179 -9.47 -10.64 -15.63
N GLU A 180 -9.30 -11.89 -15.22
CA GLU A 180 -9.00 -12.23 -13.83
C GLU A 180 -7.78 -11.43 -13.32
N GLY A 181 -7.92 -10.80 -12.16
CA GLY A 181 -6.85 -10.04 -11.51
C GLY A 181 -6.72 -8.57 -11.91
N TRP A 182 -7.51 -8.04 -12.86
CA TRP A 182 -7.45 -6.61 -13.27
C TRP A 182 -7.57 -5.61 -12.11
N TRP A 183 -8.28 -6.01 -11.05
CA TRP A 183 -8.55 -5.24 -9.84
C TRP A 183 -7.46 -5.33 -8.77
N GLN A 184 -6.47 -6.23 -8.89
CA GLN A 184 -5.49 -6.49 -7.84
C GLN A 184 -4.76 -5.21 -7.43
N SER A 185 -4.35 -4.40 -8.42
CA SER A 185 -3.69 -3.13 -8.16
C SER A 185 -4.53 -2.19 -7.27
N THR A 186 -5.85 -2.16 -7.49
CA THR A 186 -6.80 -1.36 -6.71
C THR A 186 -6.87 -1.80 -5.26
N VAL A 187 -6.78 -3.10 -4.98
CA VAL A 187 -6.74 -3.61 -3.59
C VAL A 187 -5.49 -3.13 -2.86
N TYR A 188 -4.33 -3.12 -3.50
CA TYR A 188 -3.11 -2.56 -2.89
C TYR A 188 -3.28 -1.09 -2.50
N PHE A 189 -3.94 -0.28 -3.34
CA PHE A 189 -4.23 1.13 -3.02
C PHE A 189 -5.27 1.29 -1.91
N ALA A 190 -6.27 0.41 -1.84
CA ALA A 190 -7.22 0.38 -0.74
C ALA A 190 -6.52 0.09 0.59
N ILE A 191 -5.62 -0.90 0.60
CA ILE A 191 -4.80 -1.26 1.76
C ILE A 191 -3.90 -0.10 2.16
N ALA A 192 -3.19 0.54 1.21
CA ALA A 192 -2.35 1.69 1.50
C ALA A 192 -3.14 2.85 2.14
N GLY A 193 -4.31 3.17 1.57
CA GLY A 193 -5.22 4.19 2.12
C GLY A 193 -5.68 3.84 3.53
N ALA A 194 -6.14 2.61 3.75
CA ALA A 194 -6.58 2.14 5.06
C ALA A 194 -5.43 2.17 6.10
N THR A 195 -4.24 1.68 5.75
CA THR A 195 -3.06 1.72 6.64
C THR A 195 -2.74 3.15 7.08
N SER A 196 -2.81 4.11 6.16
CA SER A 196 -2.53 5.53 6.46
C SER A 196 -3.53 6.16 7.44
N ARG A 197 -4.76 5.63 7.50
CA ARG A 197 -5.81 6.10 8.42
C ARG A 197 -5.83 5.37 9.77
N GLY A 198 -5.18 4.22 9.87
CA GLY A 198 -5.02 3.49 11.13
C GLY A 198 -5.62 2.09 11.13
N ALA A 199 -5.52 1.42 12.28
CA ALA A 199 -5.90 0.02 12.42
C ALA A 199 -7.38 -0.24 12.17
N ASP A 200 -8.28 0.64 12.65
CA ASP A 200 -9.73 0.50 12.44
C ASP A 200 -10.11 0.39 10.95
N GLU A 201 -9.48 1.22 10.13
CA GLU A 201 -9.76 1.25 8.70
C GLU A 201 -9.24 -0.01 7.99
N LEU A 202 -8.12 -0.57 8.43
CA LEU A 202 -7.62 -1.84 7.90
C LEU A 202 -8.49 -3.02 8.33
N ILE A 203 -8.98 -3.02 9.58
CA ILE A 203 -9.91 -4.05 10.06
C ILE A 203 -11.19 -4.01 9.24
N ARG A 204 -11.80 -2.82 9.08
CA ARG A 204 -12.98 -2.61 8.24
C ARG A 204 -12.75 -3.03 6.79
N LEU A 205 -11.58 -2.70 6.24
CA LEU A 205 -11.21 -3.12 4.89
C LEU A 205 -11.14 -4.65 4.78
N ASN A 206 -10.54 -5.33 5.75
CA ASN A 206 -10.44 -6.79 5.78
C ASN A 206 -11.83 -7.46 5.83
N GLU A 207 -12.74 -6.93 6.64
CA GLU A 207 -14.13 -7.41 6.71
C GLU A 207 -14.87 -7.22 5.38
N SER A 208 -14.64 -6.10 4.69
CA SER A 208 -15.31 -5.78 3.44
C SER A 208 -14.72 -6.55 2.25
N TYR A 209 -13.39 -6.55 2.09
CA TYR A 209 -12.70 -7.13 0.93
C TYR A 209 -12.48 -8.65 1.07
N GLY A 210 -12.34 -9.17 2.30
CA GLY A 210 -12.15 -10.59 2.57
C GLY A 210 -11.07 -11.20 1.68
N SER A 211 -11.43 -12.24 0.92
CA SER A 211 -10.52 -12.98 0.03
C SER A 211 -9.94 -12.17 -1.13
N LEU A 212 -10.37 -10.91 -1.33
CA LEU A 212 -9.74 -10.02 -2.31
C LEU A 212 -8.39 -9.49 -1.82
N ILE A 213 -8.14 -9.47 -0.50
CA ILE A 213 -6.85 -9.06 0.06
C ILE A 213 -5.84 -10.18 -0.16
N PRO A 214 -4.76 -9.94 -0.93
CA PRO A 214 -3.73 -10.95 -1.10
C PRO A 214 -2.92 -11.14 0.18
N ASP A 215 -2.51 -12.38 0.43
CA ASP A 215 -1.73 -12.88 1.58
C ASP A 215 -0.40 -12.15 1.89
N ARG A 216 0.01 -11.12 1.16
CA ARG A 216 1.30 -10.43 1.38
C ARG A 216 1.24 -8.92 1.21
N CYS A 217 0.11 -8.29 1.51
CA CYS A 217 -0.11 -6.89 1.11
C CYS A 217 0.16 -5.83 2.16
N LEU A 218 0.39 -6.19 3.42
CA LEU A 218 0.68 -5.20 4.46
C LEU A 218 2.15 -4.82 4.42
N SER A 219 2.48 -3.86 3.54
CA SER A 219 3.87 -3.44 3.38
C SER A 219 4.37 -2.59 4.57
N PRO A 220 5.44 -3.02 5.24
CA PRO A 220 6.36 -2.28 6.11
C PRO A 220 6.41 -0.75 6.06
N ALA A 221 6.62 -0.18 4.87
CA ALA A 221 6.91 1.25 4.70
C ALA A 221 5.69 2.17 4.90
N SER A 222 4.54 1.60 5.31
CA SER A 222 3.23 2.26 5.20
C SER A 222 2.59 2.60 6.55
N PHE A 223 3.13 2.11 7.68
CA PHE A 223 2.51 2.35 8.99
C PHE A 223 2.80 3.77 9.51
N PRO A 224 1.77 4.59 9.79
CA PRO A 224 1.97 5.93 10.33
C PRO A 224 2.53 5.89 11.77
N PRO A 225 3.16 6.98 12.24
CA PRO A 225 3.53 7.11 13.65
C PRO A 225 2.31 6.90 14.57
N GLY A 226 2.48 6.10 15.62
CA GLY A 226 1.41 5.79 16.57
C GLY A 226 0.38 4.77 16.07
N PHE A 227 0.68 4.02 15.01
CA PHE A 227 -0.20 2.96 14.52
C PHE A 227 -0.53 1.92 15.62
N GLU A 228 -1.79 1.53 15.73
CA GLU A 228 -2.32 0.64 16.77
C GLU A 228 -2.11 -0.85 16.42
N TYR A 229 -0.84 -1.31 16.42
CA TYR A 229 -0.48 -2.69 16.04
C TYR A 229 -1.22 -3.77 16.83
N GLU A 230 -1.32 -3.61 18.15
CA GLU A 230 -1.98 -4.58 19.03
C GLU A 230 -3.45 -4.77 18.66
N LYS A 231 -4.14 -3.68 18.33
CA LYS A 231 -5.54 -3.67 17.95
C LYS A 231 -5.75 -4.43 16.64
N LEU A 232 -4.91 -4.17 15.64
CA LEU A 232 -4.94 -4.90 14.37
C LEU A 232 -4.66 -6.40 14.59
N PHE A 233 -3.62 -6.72 15.35
CA PHE A 233 -3.23 -8.09 15.65
C PHE A 233 -4.33 -8.86 16.38
N LYS A 234 -5.01 -8.25 17.35
CA LYS A 234 -6.14 -8.87 18.06
C LYS A 234 -7.37 -9.06 17.17
N ALA A 235 -7.63 -8.13 16.25
CA ALA A 235 -8.79 -8.20 15.36
C ALA A 235 -8.63 -9.25 14.25
N LEU A 236 -7.46 -9.29 13.60
CA LEU A 236 -7.20 -10.18 12.46
C LEU A 236 -6.58 -11.52 12.89
N GLY A 237 -5.88 -11.53 14.04
CA GLY A 237 -5.29 -12.70 14.64
C GLY A 237 -4.27 -13.40 13.73
N THR A 238 -4.22 -14.72 13.81
CA THR A 238 -3.36 -15.56 12.96
C THR A 238 -4.06 -16.02 11.67
N LYS A 239 -5.23 -15.46 11.36
CA LYS A 239 -5.98 -15.81 10.14
C LYS A 239 -5.37 -15.14 8.92
N GLU A 240 -4.81 -13.96 9.13
CA GLU A 240 -4.12 -13.20 8.11
C GLU A 240 -2.61 -13.34 8.28
N PRO A 241 -1.82 -13.32 7.20
CA PRO A 241 -0.36 -13.36 7.23
C PRO A 241 0.24 -12.01 7.64
N LEU A 242 0.18 -11.70 8.94
CA LEU A 242 0.62 -10.42 9.51
C LEU A 242 2.14 -10.38 9.82
N ASN A 243 2.94 -11.10 9.03
CA ASN A 243 4.37 -11.30 9.28
C ASN A 243 5.14 -9.98 9.31
N ASP A 244 4.98 -9.19 8.27
CA ASP A 244 5.62 -7.89 8.13
C ASP A 244 5.18 -6.93 9.24
N MET A 245 3.89 -6.97 9.61
CA MET A 245 3.36 -6.15 10.71
C MET A 245 4.00 -6.52 12.05
N MET A 246 4.19 -7.81 12.34
CA MET A 246 4.89 -8.25 13.56
C MET A 246 6.34 -7.76 13.58
N GLN A 247 7.04 -7.80 12.44
CA GLN A 247 8.39 -7.27 12.34
C GLN A 247 8.44 -5.79 12.71
N TYR A 248 7.50 -4.99 12.18
CA TYR A 248 7.43 -3.55 12.43
C TYR A 248 7.02 -3.20 13.85
N TRP A 249 6.03 -3.92 14.37
CA TRP A 249 5.62 -3.76 15.75
C TRP A 249 6.76 -4.09 16.70
N SER A 250 7.48 -5.19 16.47
CA SER A 250 8.64 -5.56 17.30
C SER A 250 9.78 -4.55 17.23
N ALA A 251 10.01 -3.94 16.06
CA ALA A 251 10.97 -2.84 15.95
C ALA A 251 10.54 -1.60 16.75
N THR A 252 9.23 -1.34 16.85
CA THR A 252 8.68 -0.17 17.55
C THR A 252 8.56 -0.39 19.07
N ASP A 253 7.97 -1.52 19.48
CA ASP A 253 7.72 -1.93 20.85
C ASP A 253 7.72 -3.47 20.95
N ARG A 254 8.93 -4.04 21.05
CA ARG A 254 9.13 -5.49 21.14
C ARG A 254 8.46 -6.16 22.34
N ASP A 255 8.35 -5.47 23.47
CA ASP A 255 7.81 -6.07 24.69
C ASP A 255 6.28 -6.14 24.61
N ALA A 256 5.63 -5.13 24.03
CA ALA A 256 4.20 -5.20 23.68
C ALA A 256 3.92 -6.28 22.62
N ALA A 257 4.72 -6.32 21.55
CA ALA A 257 4.59 -7.35 20.51
C ALA A 257 4.74 -8.77 21.06
N TRP A 258 5.75 -9.00 21.92
CA TRP A 258 5.92 -10.27 22.62
C TRP A 258 4.72 -10.61 23.51
N THR A 259 4.23 -9.64 24.29
CA THR A 259 3.13 -9.87 25.23
C THR A 259 1.88 -10.33 24.50
N ALA A 260 1.51 -9.67 23.41
CA ALA A 260 0.36 -10.06 22.60
C ALA A 260 0.59 -11.40 21.89
N LEU A 261 1.79 -11.64 21.33
CA LEU A 261 2.09 -12.89 20.66
C LEU A 261 2.04 -14.09 21.62
N LYS A 262 2.60 -13.93 22.83
CA LYS A 262 2.53 -14.94 23.90
C LYS A 262 1.09 -15.20 24.31
N GLU A 263 0.27 -14.16 24.46
CA GLU A 263 -1.15 -14.31 24.76
C GLU A 263 -1.84 -15.17 23.69
N THR A 264 -1.66 -14.84 22.40
CA THR A 264 -2.22 -15.62 21.27
C THR A 264 -1.73 -17.07 21.25
N ILE A 265 -0.44 -17.32 21.50
CA ILE A 265 0.09 -18.69 21.59
C ILE A 265 -0.58 -19.46 22.72
N ASN A 266 -0.75 -18.83 23.88
CA ASN A 266 -1.34 -19.47 25.04
C ASN A 266 -2.85 -19.72 24.91
N THR A 267 -3.58 -18.83 24.22
CA THR A 267 -5.04 -18.93 24.07
C THR A 267 -5.47 -19.75 22.85
N GLU A 268 -4.76 -19.62 21.73
CA GLU A 268 -5.15 -20.21 20.45
C GLU A 268 -4.24 -21.37 20.00
N GLY A 269 -3.06 -21.53 20.62
CA GLY A 269 -2.05 -22.47 20.14
C GLY A 269 -1.46 -22.09 18.77
N LYS A 270 -1.59 -20.81 18.38
CA LYS A 270 -1.16 -20.27 17.09
C LYS A 270 -0.26 -19.05 17.28
N GLY A 271 0.44 -18.65 16.22
CA GLY A 271 1.30 -17.46 16.22
C GLY A 271 2.79 -17.76 16.24
N ILE A 272 3.18 -19.02 16.47
CA ILE A 272 4.59 -19.45 16.42
C ILE A 272 5.29 -19.00 15.13
N SER A 273 4.60 -19.03 13.99
CA SER A 273 5.12 -18.58 12.69
C SER A 273 5.61 -17.13 12.67
N TYR A 274 5.15 -16.30 13.59
CA TYR A 274 5.57 -14.90 13.71
C TYR A 274 6.91 -14.71 14.42
N MET A 275 7.46 -15.77 15.04
CA MET A 275 8.64 -15.63 15.90
C MET A 275 9.88 -15.15 15.15
N GLY A 276 10.05 -15.59 13.89
CA GLY A 276 11.11 -15.08 13.00
C GLY A 276 10.99 -13.58 12.76
N ASN A 277 9.78 -13.09 12.48
CA ASN A 277 9.51 -11.67 12.25
C ASN A 277 9.67 -10.83 13.52
N LEU A 278 9.21 -11.35 14.67
CA LEU A 278 9.43 -10.72 15.97
C LEU A 278 10.94 -10.54 16.24
N LEU A 279 11.74 -11.58 16.02
CA LEU A 279 13.20 -11.50 16.19
C LEU A 279 13.83 -10.54 15.18
N ALA A 280 13.43 -10.59 13.91
CA ALA A 280 13.96 -9.73 12.85
C ALA A 280 13.70 -8.24 13.15
N GLY A 281 12.50 -7.90 13.64
CA GLY A 281 12.13 -6.55 14.04
C GLY A 281 12.98 -6.02 15.19
N ALA A 282 13.12 -6.82 16.25
CA ALA A 282 13.99 -6.49 17.37
C ALA A 282 15.45 -6.34 16.92
N ALA A 283 15.96 -7.26 16.11
CA ALA A 283 17.34 -7.27 15.60
C ALA A 283 17.67 -6.04 14.75
N ALA A 284 16.69 -5.51 13.99
CA ALA A 284 16.88 -4.31 13.19
C ALA A 284 17.18 -3.06 14.04
N VAL A 285 16.75 -3.02 15.30
CA VAL A 285 16.93 -1.87 16.21
C VAL A 285 18.12 -2.02 17.15
N GLN A 286 18.29 -3.21 17.75
CA GLN A 286 19.32 -3.43 18.80
C GLN A 286 20.48 -4.34 18.37
N GLY A 287 20.47 -4.82 17.13
CA GLY A 287 21.40 -5.82 16.60
C GLY A 287 21.00 -7.25 16.99
N GLY A 288 21.42 -8.21 16.15
CA GLY A 288 21.03 -9.62 16.28
C GLY A 288 21.40 -10.27 17.60
N GLU A 289 22.59 -9.97 18.16
CA GLU A 289 23.02 -10.54 19.43
C GLU A 289 22.14 -10.10 20.61
N ASN A 290 21.82 -8.81 20.69
CA ASN A 290 20.97 -8.29 21.77
C ASN A 290 19.52 -8.75 21.61
N ALA A 291 19.03 -8.87 20.36
CA ALA A 291 17.73 -9.44 20.09
C ALA A 291 17.62 -10.90 20.48
N ALA A 292 18.64 -11.71 20.21
CA ALA A 292 18.70 -13.09 20.68
C ALA A 292 18.77 -13.17 22.22
N LYS A 293 19.60 -12.34 22.87
CA LYS A 293 19.67 -12.27 24.34
C LYS A 293 18.34 -11.89 24.99
N TRP A 294 17.57 -11.00 24.36
CA TRP A 294 16.23 -10.64 24.79
C TRP A 294 15.24 -11.79 24.59
N LEU A 295 15.26 -12.47 23.43
CA LEU A 295 14.27 -13.50 23.09
C LEU A 295 14.47 -14.81 23.86
N ILE A 296 15.71 -15.22 24.13
CA ILE A 296 16.00 -16.49 24.83
C ILE A 296 15.23 -16.66 26.16
N PRO A 297 15.27 -15.70 27.11
CA PRO A 297 14.48 -15.84 28.35
C PRO A 297 12.98 -15.78 28.09
N LYS A 298 12.52 -15.10 27.03
CA LYS A 298 11.10 -15.05 26.65
C LYS A 298 10.58 -16.41 26.19
N LEU A 299 11.39 -17.21 25.49
CA LEU A 299 11.02 -18.57 25.09
C LEU A 299 10.74 -19.50 26.27
N GLU A 300 11.31 -19.22 27.46
CA GLU A 300 10.99 -19.96 28.69
C GLU A 300 9.60 -19.62 29.25
N GLU A 301 8.99 -18.51 28.83
CA GLU A 301 7.63 -18.13 29.21
C GLU A 301 6.56 -18.92 28.44
N LEU A 302 6.96 -19.72 27.43
CA LEU A 302 6.06 -20.54 26.62
C LEU A 302 5.90 -21.96 27.20
N PRO A 303 4.76 -22.63 26.97
CA PRO A 303 4.59 -24.05 27.27
C PRO A 303 5.65 -24.91 26.56
N GLU A 304 6.09 -26.01 27.20
CA GLU A 304 7.22 -26.84 26.74
C GLU A 304 7.08 -27.31 25.27
N GLY A 305 5.89 -27.73 24.85
CA GLY A 305 5.63 -28.12 23.46
C GLY A 305 5.75 -26.94 22.47
N GLN A 306 5.23 -25.77 22.83
CA GLN A 306 5.25 -24.57 21.99
C GLN A 306 6.65 -23.95 21.91
N ARG A 307 7.47 -24.12 22.94
CA ARG A 307 8.86 -23.65 22.97
C ARG A 307 9.72 -24.33 21.89
N SER A 308 9.59 -25.65 21.74
CA SER A 308 10.32 -26.39 20.70
C SER A 308 9.97 -25.90 19.30
N ASP A 309 8.67 -25.72 19.05
CA ASP A 309 8.14 -25.23 17.78
C ASP A 309 8.60 -23.78 17.50
N ALA A 310 8.63 -22.92 18.52
CA ALA A 310 9.17 -21.56 18.42
C ALA A 310 10.65 -21.54 18.05
N ILE A 311 11.47 -22.41 18.65
CA ILE A 311 12.87 -22.54 18.28
C ILE A 311 13.01 -23.02 16.83
N GLN A 312 12.21 -24.00 16.41
CA GLN A 312 12.22 -24.48 15.03
C GLN A 312 11.84 -23.36 14.04
N SER A 313 10.80 -22.60 14.34
CA SER A 313 10.37 -21.47 13.50
C SER A 313 11.46 -20.41 13.34
N LEU A 314 12.22 -20.11 14.39
CA LEU A 314 13.36 -19.18 14.35
C LEU A 314 14.51 -19.65 13.45
N THR A 315 14.61 -20.95 13.17
CA THR A 315 15.66 -21.54 12.33
C THR A 315 15.20 -21.90 10.91
N SER A 316 13.90 -21.82 10.65
CA SER A 316 13.29 -22.21 9.36
C SER A 316 12.97 -20.99 8.46
N GLY A 317 13.19 -19.78 8.97
CA GLY A 317 12.98 -18.51 8.27
C GLY A 317 14.19 -18.02 7.50
#